data_AF-A0A819M7Y7-F1
#
_entry.id   AF-A0A819M7Y7-F1
#
_cell.length_a   1.000
_cell.length_b   1.000
_cell.length_c   1.000
_cell.angle_alpha   90.00
_cell.angle_beta   90.00
_cell.angle_gamma   90.00
#
_symmetry.space_group_name_H-M   'P 1'
#
loop_
_entity.id
_entity.type
_entity.pdbx_description
1 polymer ?
#
loop_
_entity_poly.entity_id
_entity_poly.type
_entity_poly.pdbx_seq_one_letter_code
_entity_poly.pdbx_strand_id
1 'polypeptide(L)'
;GASHDPCSEVFCGSKPFSEIETFQVAQFISNHNDTIVNYINFHSYSQLWMSPWGYTTILPSDFKLQDDGSIKAVNAIATIHGTQYQHGAYASIGYIASGITIDWMYEKVNVTFSYIVELRDNGTYGFLLPANQIIPCGEEMLAGTIALLQYIEQYVYT
;
A
#
# COMPACT_ATOMS: atom_id res chain seq x y z
N GLY A 1 14.63 6.99 -3.43
CA GLY A 1 15.39 5.82 -2.99
C GLY A 1 15.19 4.70 -3.98
N ALA A 2 16.08 4.63 -4.97
CA ALA A 2 16.27 3.50 -5.86
C ALA A 2 17.72 3.58 -6.38
N SER A 3 18.22 2.51 -6.99
CA SER A 3 19.59 2.44 -7.50
C SER A 3 19.63 2.11 -8.99
N HIS A 4 20.64 2.62 -9.69
CA HIS A 4 20.99 2.21 -11.06
C HIS A 4 22.08 1.12 -11.10
N ASP A 5 22.60 0.70 -9.94
CA ASP A 5 23.52 -0.43 -9.83
C ASP A 5 22.73 -1.75 -9.90
N PRO A 6 22.93 -2.61 -10.90
CA PRO A 6 22.25 -3.90 -11.01
C PRO A 6 22.49 -4.87 -9.84
N CYS A 7 23.53 -4.65 -9.04
CA CYS A 7 23.86 -5.46 -7.86
C CYS A 7 23.15 -4.98 -6.59
N SER A 8 22.43 -3.86 -6.64
CA SER A 8 21.71 -3.31 -5.49
C SER A 8 20.36 -3.98 -5.30
N GLU A 9 19.99 -4.29 -4.05
CA GLU A 9 18.65 -4.80 -3.68
C GLU A 9 17.49 -3.90 -4.12
N VAL A 10 17.75 -2.60 -4.29
CA VAL A 10 16.78 -1.61 -4.78
C VAL A 10 17.07 -1.14 -6.22
N PHE A 11 17.64 -2.01 -7.06
CA PHE A 11 17.86 -1.71 -8.48
C PHE A 11 16.54 -1.42 -9.21
N CYS A 12 16.46 -0.28 -9.91
CA CYS A 12 15.22 0.17 -10.56
C CYS A 12 14.94 -0.43 -11.93
N GLY A 13 15.82 -1.30 -12.44
CA GLY A 13 15.75 -1.80 -13.80
C GLY A 13 16.29 -0.82 -14.85
N SER A 14 16.22 -1.23 -16.11
CA SER A 14 16.78 -0.46 -17.25
C SER A 14 15.87 0.69 -17.71
N LYS A 15 14.57 0.61 -17.40
CA LYS A 15 13.53 1.60 -17.71
C LYS A 15 12.28 1.31 -16.87
N PRO A 16 11.33 2.25 -16.73
CA PRO A 16 10.04 1.96 -16.12
C PRO A 16 9.36 0.76 -16.81
N PHE A 17 8.85 -0.17 -15.99
CA PHE A 17 8.24 -1.43 -16.45
C PHE A 17 9.16 -2.30 -17.32
N SER A 18 10.47 -2.36 -17.01
CA SER A 18 11.38 -3.32 -17.66
C SER A 18 11.10 -4.77 -17.25
N GLU A 19 10.65 -4.99 -16.02
CA GLU A 19 10.33 -6.32 -15.51
C GLU A 19 8.99 -6.79 -16.06
N ILE A 20 8.94 -8.00 -16.63
CA ILE A 20 7.76 -8.50 -17.33
C ILE A 20 6.54 -8.61 -16.39
N GLU A 21 6.77 -8.92 -15.12
CA GLU A 21 5.75 -9.01 -14.07
C GLU A 21 5.08 -7.65 -13.88
N THR A 22 5.87 -6.59 -13.70
CA THR A 22 5.34 -5.23 -13.52
C THR A 22 4.69 -4.70 -14.78
N PHE A 23 5.25 -5.02 -15.96
CA PHE A 23 4.68 -4.63 -17.25
C PHE A 23 3.29 -5.24 -17.47
N GLN A 24 3.12 -6.53 -17.17
CA GLN A 24 1.84 -7.21 -17.39
C GLN A 24 0.76 -6.69 -16.42
N VAL A 25 1.11 -6.41 -15.16
CA VAL A 25 0.19 -5.77 -14.21
C VAL A 25 -0.19 -4.37 -14.67
N ALA A 26 0.77 -3.56 -15.13
CA ALA A 26 0.50 -2.22 -15.63
C ALA A 26 -0.39 -2.23 -16.88
N GLN A 27 -0.18 -3.20 -17.80
CA GLN A 27 -1.05 -3.41 -18.96
C GLN A 27 -2.47 -3.76 -18.54
N PHE A 28 -2.64 -4.72 -17.63
CA PHE A 28 -3.96 -5.10 -17.13
C PHE A 28 -4.69 -3.90 -16.53
N ILE A 29 -4.03 -3.17 -15.64
CA ILE A 29 -4.61 -2.00 -14.98
C ILE A 29 -4.97 -0.90 -15.99
N SER A 30 -4.07 -0.62 -16.95
CA SER A 30 -4.32 0.42 -17.96
C SER A 30 -5.52 0.09 -18.86
N ASN A 31 -5.80 -1.19 -19.08
CA ASN A 31 -6.94 -1.65 -19.87
C ASN A 31 -8.27 -1.66 -19.09
N HIS A 32 -8.25 -1.42 -17.77
CA HIS A 32 -9.43 -1.44 -16.88
C HIS A 32 -9.48 -0.24 -15.93
N ASN A 33 -8.75 0.84 -16.25
CA ASN A 33 -8.54 1.98 -15.35
C ASN A 33 -9.82 2.75 -15.03
N ASP A 34 -10.87 2.59 -15.85
CA ASP A 34 -12.20 3.14 -15.67
C ASP A 34 -13.04 2.40 -14.62
N THR A 35 -12.60 1.22 -14.18
CA THR A 35 -13.33 0.38 -13.22
C THR A 35 -12.65 0.21 -11.86
N ILE A 36 -11.36 0.56 -11.75
CA ILE A 36 -10.58 0.37 -10.53
C ILE A 36 -10.77 1.56 -9.61
N VAL A 37 -11.44 1.33 -8.48
CA VAL A 37 -11.76 2.39 -7.48
C VAL A 37 -10.85 2.37 -6.27
N ASN A 38 -10.12 1.27 -6.05
CA ASN A 38 -9.18 1.09 -4.96
C ASN A 38 -8.04 0.15 -5.38
N TYR A 39 -6.85 0.39 -4.84
CA TYR A 39 -5.69 -0.48 -5.00
C TYR A 39 -4.96 -0.67 -3.66
N ILE A 40 -4.64 -1.91 -3.32
CA ILE A 40 -3.86 -2.25 -2.13
C ILE A 40 -2.69 -3.15 -2.55
N ASN A 41 -1.47 -2.74 -2.21
CA ASN A 41 -0.25 -3.50 -2.39
C ASN A 41 0.24 -4.02 -1.03
N PHE A 42 0.13 -5.33 -0.80
CA PHE A 42 0.53 -5.94 0.46
C PHE A 42 2.02 -6.32 0.44
N HIS A 43 2.74 -5.88 1.47
CA HIS A 43 4.14 -6.18 1.79
C HIS A 43 4.24 -6.70 3.23
N SER A 44 5.45 -7.04 3.66
CA SER A 44 5.77 -7.25 5.06
C SER A 44 7.21 -6.79 5.28
N TYR A 45 7.61 -6.27 6.42
CA TYR A 45 6.93 -6.18 7.71
C TYR A 45 6.98 -4.73 8.19
N SER A 46 6.34 -4.41 9.33
CA SER A 46 6.43 -3.17 10.15
C SER A 46 5.07 -2.67 10.63
N GLN A 47 3.96 -3.35 10.27
CA GLN A 47 2.60 -2.95 10.65
C GLN A 47 2.29 -1.49 10.26
N LEU A 48 2.45 -1.18 8.97
CA LEU A 48 2.22 0.15 8.41
C LEU A 48 1.07 0.12 7.40
N TRP A 49 0.29 1.20 7.35
CA TRP A 49 -0.76 1.43 6.35
C TRP A 49 -0.49 2.78 5.67
N MET A 50 0.07 2.74 4.46
CA MET A 50 0.67 3.89 3.82
C MET A 50 -0.05 4.30 2.55
N SER A 51 -0.29 5.61 2.39
CA SER A 51 -0.78 6.21 1.14
C SER A 51 0.36 6.95 0.41
N PRO A 52 0.16 7.42 -0.84
CA PRO A 52 1.10 8.30 -1.50
C PRO A 52 1.44 9.57 -0.69
N TRP A 53 2.57 10.21 -0.92
CA TRP A 53 3.62 9.83 -1.87
C TRP A 53 4.75 9.03 -1.22
N GLY A 54 5.42 8.19 -2.02
CA GLY A 54 6.69 7.57 -1.63
C GLY A 54 7.92 8.36 -2.06
N TYR A 55 7.86 9.04 -3.21
CA TYR A 55 9.04 9.73 -3.75
C TYR A 55 9.32 11.10 -3.10
N THR A 56 8.40 11.64 -2.30
CA THR A 56 8.50 12.95 -1.66
C THR A 56 7.71 13.01 -0.35
N THR A 57 8.13 13.85 0.59
CA THR A 57 7.41 14.13 1.84
C THR A 57 6.32 15.19 1.69
N ILE A 58 6.17 15.79 0.50
CA ILE A 58 5.02 16.63 0.18
C ILE A 58 3.78 15.75 0.18
N LEU A 59 2.67 16.21 0.76
CA LEU A 59 1.42 15.45 0.81
C LEU A 59 0.63 15.63 -0.51
N PRO A 60 -0.04 14.58 -1.03
CA PRO A 60 -0.97 14.71 -2.14
C PRO A 60 -2.19 15.56 -1.75
N SER A 61 -2.89 16.12 -2.74
CA SER A 61 -4.11 16.91 -2.51
C SER A 61 -5.18 16.12 -1.76
N ASP A 62 -5.30 14.82 -2.06
CA ASP A 62 -6.29 13.93 -1.48
C ASP A 62 -5.80 13.22 -0.21
N PHE A 63 -4.65 13.63 0.35
CA PHE A 63 -4.06 12.98 1.52
C PHE A 63 -5.06 12.84 2.67
N LYS A 64 -5.86 13.88 2.94
CA LYS A 64 -6.85 13.83 4.02
C LYS A 64 -7.88 12.71 3.82
N LEU A 65 -8.33 12.52 2.57
CA LEU A 65 -9.29 11.48 2.21
C LEU A 65 -8.67 10.07 2.34
N GLN A 66 -7.42 9.93 1.89
CA GLN A 66 -6.65 8.68 2.03
C GLN A 66 -6.40 8.33 3.51
N ASP A 67 -6.04 9.32 4.32
CA ASP A 67 -5.74 9.14 5.74
C ASP A 67 -6.99 8.77 6.54
N ASP A 68 -8.14 9.40 6.25
CA ASP A 68 -9.42 9.02 6.88
C ASP A 68 -9.80 7.57 6.57
N GLY A 69 -9.59 7.10 5.33
CA GLY A 69 -9.76 5.68 4.97
C GLY A 69 -8.78 4.75 5.70
N SER A 70 -7.52 5.17 5.83
CA SER A 70 -6.50 4.44 6.58
C SER A 70 -6.88 4.29 8.05
N ILE A 71 -7.39 5.36 8.67
CA ILE A 71 -7.90 5.36 10.06
C ILE A 71 -9.03 4.33 10.23
N LYS A 72 -9.95 4.19 9.26
CA LYS A 72 -10.99 3.15 9.32
C LYS A 72 -10.39 1.75 9.29
N ALA A 73 -9.43 1.50 8.40
CA ALA A 73 -8.78 0.21 8.26
C ALA A 73 -8.01 -0.21 9.52
N VAL A 74 -7.11 0.65 10.01
CA VAL A 74 -6.23 0.31 11.16
C VAL A 74 -7.01 0.16 12.47
N ASN A 75 -8.08 0.95 12.66
CA ASN A 75 -8.97 0.77 13.81
C ASN A 75 -9.69 -0.58 13.75
N ALA A 76 -10.18 -1.01 12.59
CA ALA A 76 -10.84 -2.30 12.43
C ALA A 76 -9.87 -3.46 12.69
N ILE A 77 -8.64 -3.38 12.15
CA ILE A 77 -7.55 -4.34 12.43
C ILE A 77 -7.34 -4.49 13.95
N ALA A 78 -7.22 -3.38 14.67
CA ALA A 78 -6.97 -3.39 16.11
C ALA A 78 -8.08 -4.10 16.92
N THR A 79 -9.30 -4.18 16.41
CA THR A 79 -10.41 -4.86 17.11
C THR A 79 -10.36 -6.39 17.06
N ILE A 80 -9.57 -6.98 16.14
CA ILE A 80 -9.53 -8.43 15.94
C ILE A 80 -8.61 -9.10 16.97
N HIS A 81 -7.31 -8.78 16.94
CA HIS A 81 -6.31 -9.32 17.89
C HIS A 81 -5.50 -8.26 18.62
N GLY A 82 -5.89 -6.98 18.56
CA GLY A 82 -5.20 -5.89 19.24
C GLY A 82 -3.97 -5.35 18.51
N THR A 83 -3.63 -5.85 17.33
CA THR A 83 -2.45 -5.42 16.57
C THR A 83 -2.60 -3.96 16.14
N GLN A 84 -1.58 -3.16 16.40
CA GLN A 84 -1.58 -1.73 16.09
C GLN A 84 -0.81 -1.46 14.81
N TYR A 85 -1.45 -0.77 13.87
CA TYR A 85 -0.82 -0.32 12.64
C TYR A 85 -0.65 1.19 12.66
N GLN A 86 0.53 1.68 12.29
CA GLN A 86 0.75 3.10 12.04
C GLN A 86 0.23 3.45 10.63
N HIS A 87 -0.34 4.64 10.44
CA HIS A 87 -0.80 5.11 9.13
C HIS A 87 -0.25 6.48 8.77
N GLY A 88 -0.21 6.79 7.47
CA GLY A 88 0.21 8.09 6.93
C GLY A 88 0.76 8.01 5.51
N ALA A 89 1.29 9.12 5.00
CA ALA A 89 1.95 9.12 3.71
C ALA A 89 3.26 8.30 3.78
N TYR A 90 3.55 7.51 2.75
CA TYR A 90 4.65 6.55 2.71
C TYR A 90 5.99 7.20 3.09
N ALA A 91 6.36 8.30 2.42
CA ALA A 91 7.64 8.97 2.68
C ALA A 91 7.74 9.58 4.09
N SER A 92 6.61 9.81 4.76
CA SER A 92 6.56 10.42 6.10
C SER A 92 6.77 9.41 7.23
N ILE A 93 6.37 8.15 7.04
CA ILE A 93 6.46 7.11 8.09
C ILE A 93 7.33 5.90 7.71
N GLY A 94 7.63 5.73 6.43
CA GLY A 94 8.60 4.77 5.91
C GLY A 94 9.90 5.46 5.54
N TYR A 95 10.19 5.52 4.24
CA TYR A 95 11.38 6.17 3.67
C TYR A 95 11.09 6.72 2.27
N ILE A 96 12.01 7.51 1.70
CA ILE A 96 11.82 8.00 0.33
C ILE A 96 12.13 6.89 -0.68
N ALA A 97 11.10 6.43 -1.39
CA ALA A 97 11.18 5.41 -2.42
C ALA A 97 10.60 5.93 -3.74
N SER A 98 11.27 5.66 -4.86
CA SER A 98 10.81 6.09 -6.19
C SER A 98 10.34 4.90 -7.01
N GLY A 99 9.32 5.10 -7.86
CA GLY A 99 8.81 4.04 -8.73
C GLY A 99 7.93 3.01 -7.99
N ILE A 100 7.42 3.36 -6.82
CA ILE A 100 6.50 2.49 -6.08
C ILE A 100 5.11 2.49 -6.73
N THR A 101 4.39 1.37 -6.61
CA THR A 101 3.15 1.15 -7.35
C THR A 101 2.03 2.12 -6.96
N ILE A 102 1.92 2.50 -5.68
CA ILE A 102 0.85 3.41 -5.23
C ILE A 102 0.99 4.83 -5.78
N ASP A 103 2.22 5.30 -6.00
CA ASP A 103 2.46 6.61 -6.61
C ASP A 103 2.02 6.57 -8.08
N TRP A 104 2.33 5.48 -8.80
CA TRP A 104 1.87 5.28 -10.18
C TRP A 104 0.35 5.13 -10.27
N MET A 105 -0.27 4.37 -9.37
CA MET A 105 -1.72 4.20 -9.31
C MET A 105 -2.44 5.53 -9.06
N TYR A 106 -1.93 6.33 -8.13
CA TYR A 106 -2.51 7.64 -7.81
C TYR A 106 -2.30 8.65 -8.94
N GLU A 107 -1.07 8.80 -9.47
CA GLU A 107 -0.75 9.86 -10.43
C GLU A 107 -1.15 9.53 -11.88
N LYS A 108 -0.95 8.29 -12.32
CA LYS A 108 -1.09 7.91 -13.73
C LYS A 108 -2.39 7.19 -14.03
N VAL A 109 -2.90 6.43 -13.06
CA VAL A 109 -4.16 5.67 -13.21
C VAL A 109 -5.35 6.44 -12.60
N ASN A 110 -5.09 7.48 -11.80
CA ASN A 110 -6.09 8.29 -11.10
C ASN A 110 -6.91 7.50 -10.06
N VAL A 111 -6.29 6.51 -9.41
CA VAL A 111 -6.92 5.76 -8.32
C VAL A 111 -6.59 6.44 -7.00
N THR A 112 -7.51 7.30 -6.53
CA THR A 112 -7.36 8.09 -5.29
C THR A 112 -7.02 7.22 -4.09
N PHE A 113 -7.71 6.10 -3.93
CA PHE A 113 -7.53 5.19 -2.81
C PHE A 113 -6.48 4.12 -3.15
N SER A 114 -5.21 4.49 -3.08
CA SER A 114 -4.06 3.61 -3.32
C SER A 114 -3.23 3.45 -2.06
N TYR A 115 -2.96 2.21 -1.64
CA TYR A 115 -2.28 1.93 -0.36
C TYR A 115 -1.19 0.86 -0.48
N ILE A 116 -0.10 1.04 0.27
CA ILE A 116 0.84 -0.03 0.62
C ILE A 116 0.54 -0.42 2.06
N VAL A 117 0.46 -1.72 2.33
CA VAL A 117 0.31 -2.24 3.69
C VAL A 117 1.51 -3.11 4.02
N GLU A 118 2.27 -2.75 5.04
CA GLU A 118 3.32 -3.59 5.61
C GLU A 118 2.69 -4.44 6.72
N LEU A 119 2.63 -5.76 6.52
CA LEU A 119 2.00 -6.69 7.44
C LEU A 119 2.81 -6.89 8.73
N ARG A 120 2.34 -7.82 9.57
CA ARG A 120 3.07 -8.26 10.77
C ARG A 120 4.49 -8.74 10.42
N ASP A 121 5.44 -8.67 11.34
CA ASP A 121 5.38 -8.03 12.66
C ASP A 121 6.20 -6.73 12.70
N ASN A 122 6.66 -6.29 13.87
CA ASN A 122 7.53 -5.11 14.01
C ASN A 122 9.01 -5.47 14.12
N GLY A 123 9.42 -6.59 13.52
CA GLY A 123 10.82 -7.02 13.44
C GLY A 123 11.27 -8.03 14.48
N THR A 124 10.35 -8.67 15.24
CA THR A 124 10.73 -9.80 16.10
C THR A 124 11.08 -11.02 15.24
N TYR A 125 10.27 -11.26 14.21
CA TYR A 125 10.49 -12.29 13.20
C TYR A 125 10.76 -11.70 11.81
N GLY A 126 10.22 -10.51 11.53
CA GLY A 126 10.31 -9.88 10.21
C GLY A 126 9.75 -10.80 9.13
N PHE A 127 10.54 -11.06 8.08
CA PHE A 127 10.15 -11.95 6.98
C PHE A 127 10.00 -13.43 7.39
N LEU A 128 10.51 -13.83 8.56
CA LEU A 128 10.44 -15.21 9.06
C LEU A 128 9.28 -15.40 10.05
N LEU A 129 8.16 -14.71 9.81
CA LEU A 129 6.97 -14.76 10.65
C LEU A 129 6.46 -16.22 10.79
N PRO A 130 6.23 -16.73 12.02
CA PRO A 130 5.81 -18.11 12.22
C PRO A 130 4.48 -18.45 11.52
N ALA A 131 4.36 -19.66 10.99
CA ALA A 131 3.17 -20.08 10.25
C ALA A 131 1.86 -20.00 11.06
N ASN A 132 1.92 -20.08 12.39
CA ASN A 132 0.75 -19.91 13.26
C ASN A 132 0.23 -18.46 13.33
N GLN A 133 0.94 -17.49 12.76
CA GLN A 133 0.53 -16.10 12.62
C GLN A 133 -0.18 -15.81 11.29
N ILE A 134 -0.18 -16.75 10.33
CA ILE A 134 -0.78 -16.55 9.00
C ILE A 134 -2.28 -16.23 9.13
N ILE A 135 -3.02 -17.08 9.84
CA ILE A 135 -4.48 -16.91 10.00
C ILE A 135 -4.80 -15.65 10.81
N PRO A 136 -4.19 -15.39 11.99
CA PRO A 136 -4.41 -14.14 12.72
C PRO A 136 -4.14 -12.87 11.88
N CYS A 137 -3.07 -12.86 11.09
CA CYS A 137 -2.77 -11.74 10.20
C CYS A 137 -3.83 -11.60 9.09
N GLY A 138 -4.30 -12.71 8.52
CA GLY A 138 -5.34 -12.71 7.49
C GLY A 138 -6.70 -12.19 7.99
N GLU A 139 -7.10 -12.58 9.21
CA GLU A 139 -8.35 -12.11 9.84
C GLU A 139 -8.34 -10.60 10.07
N GLU A 140 -7.20 -10.07 10.53
CA GLU A 140 -6.99 -8.63 10.68
C GLU A 140 -7.09 -7.89 9.36
N MET A 141 -6.36 -8.38 8.34
CA MET A 141 -6.35 -7.72 7.03
C MET A 141 -7.73 -7.73 6.38
N LEU A 142 -8.47 -8.83 6.53
CA LEU A 142 -9.85 -8.88 6.03
C LEU A 142 -10.73 -7.81 6.69
N ALA A 143 -10.64 -7.65 8.01
CA ALA A 143 -11.40 -6.63 8.74
C ALA A 143 -11.00 -5.20 8.30
N GLY A 144 -9.70 -4.93 8.18
CA GLY A 144 -9.18 -3.64 7.72
C GLY A 144 -9.63 -3.30 6.30
N THR A 145 -9.52 -4.26 5.37
CA THR A 145 -9.94 -4.08 3.98
C THR A 145 -11.45 -3.84 3.86
N ILE A 146 -12.28 -4.59 4.60
CA ILE A 146 -13.74 -4.36 4.59
C ILE A 146 -14.07 -2.95 5.09
N ALA A 147 -13.48 -2.51 6.19
CA ALA A 147 -13.73 -1.18 6.75
C ALA A 147 -13.28 -0.06 5.79
N LEU A 148 -12.16 -0.24 5.09
CA LEU A 148 -11.74 0.68 4.04
C LEU A 148 -12.76 0.73 2.89
N LEU A 149 -13.21 -0.43 2.39
CA LEU A 149 -14.13 -0.48 1.26
C LEU A 149 -15.49 0.17 1.59
N GLN A 150 -16.00 -0.01 2.80
CA GLN A 150 -17.22 0.66 3.28
C GLN A 150 -17.06 2.19 3.37
N TYR A 151 -15.85 2.67 3.64
CA TYR A 151 -15.54 4.10 3.60
C TYR A 151 -15.51 4.61 2.14
N ILE A 152 -14.85 3.88 1.24
CA ILE A 152 -14.71 4.24 -0.17
C ILE A 152 -16.07 4.25 -0.89
N GLU A 153 -16.96 3.31 -0.57
CA GLU A 153 -18.30 3.19 -1.17
C GLU A 153 -19.08 4.51 -1.14
N GLN A 154 -18.85 5.35 -0.15
CA GLN A 154 -19.50 6.65 0.03
C GLN A 154 -19.09 7.71 -1.02
N TYR A 155 -18.02 7.46 -1.78
CA TYR A 155 -17.44 8.40 -2.76
C TYR A 155 -17.47 7.89 -4.20
N VAL A 156 -17.82 6.62 -4.40
CA VAL A 156 -17.78 5.96 -5.72
C VAL A 156 -19.15 5.92 -6.40
N TYR A 157 -20.25 5.93 -5.62
CA TYR A 157 -21.61 5.75 -6.14
C TYR A 157 -22.51 7.01 -6.04
N THR A 158 -21.91 8.20 -5.92
CA THR A 158 -22.59 9.50 -5.95
C THR A 158 -22.33 10.24 -7.25
#